data_AF-A0A529ZY80-F1
#
_entry.id   AF-A0A529ZY80-F1
#
_cell.length_a   1.000
_cell.length_b   1.000
_cell.length_c   1.000
_cell.angle_alpha   90.00
_cell.angle_beta   90.00
_cell.angle_gamma   90.00
#
_symmetry.space_group_name_H-M   'P 1'
#
loop_
_entity.id
_entity.type
_entity.pdbx_description
1 polymer ?
#
loop_
_entity_poly.entity_id
_entity_poly.type
_entity_poly.pdbx_seq_one_letter_code
_entity_poly.pdbx_strand_id
1 'polypeptide(L)'
;MIDLALWLNPLNGANPSGEDLRNDPAFHELERLTESQKKVEYEGNNKSEVEVPIDWDSVLDKADELRSHGRDLRLLVIVTRALTHNGALAGLAQGLTLIAQTFDRHWDTMHPAL
;
A
#
# COMPACT_ATOMS: atom_id res chain seq x y z
N MET A 1 9.99 -6.25 -6.28
CA MET A 1 9.94 -5.39 -7.48
C MET A 1 8.59 -5.60 -8.13
N ILE A 2 7.84 -4.53 -8.38
CA ILE A 2 6.51 -4.60 -9.04
C ILE A 2 6.62 -4.38 -10.55
N ASP A 3 5.64 -4.88 -11.30
CA ASP A 3 5.44 -4.49 -12.71
C ASP A 3 4.64 -3.18 -12.77
N LEU A 4 5.32 -2.07 -13.08
CA LEU A 4 4.70 -0.75 -13.16
C LEU A 4 3.55 -0.67 -14.17
N ALA A 5 3.59 -1.45 -15.25
CA ALA A 5 2.54 -1.39 -16.27
C ALA A 5 1.19 -1.82 -15.70
N LEU A 6 1.18 -2.84 -14.84
CA LEU A 6 -0.02 -3.28 -14.15
C LEU A 6 -0.63 -2.14 -13.30
N TRP A 7 0.18 -1.37 -12.59
CA TRP A 7 -0.30 -0.27 -11.74
C TRP A 7 -0.74 0.97 -12.50
N LEU A 8 -0.23 1.19 -13.71
CA LEU A 8 -0.45 2.42 -14.48
C LEU A 8 -1.48 2.28 -15.60
N ASN A 9 -1.82 1.06 -16.02
CA ASN A 9 -2.86 0.83 -17.03
C ASN A 9 -4.23 1.29 -16.52
N PRO A 10 -5.08 1.93 -17.35
CA PRO A 10 -6.43 2.28 -16.95
C PRO A 10 -7.20 1.07 -16.43
N LEU A 11 -7.96 1.26 -15.35
CA LEU A 11 -8.88 0.26 -14.84
C LEU A 11 -10.14 0.23 -15.72
N ASN A 12 -10.80 -0.93 -15.75
CA ASN A 12 -12.04 -1.09 -16.50
C ASN A 12 -13.18 -0.30 -15.83
N GLY A 13 -14.11 0.23 -16.64
CA GLY A 13 -15.30 0.93 -16.15
C GLY A 13 -15.33 2.40 -16.59
N ALA A 14 -16.16 3.19 -15.91
CA ALA A 14 -16.36 4.61 -16.25
C ALA A 14 -15.23 5.53 -15.75
N ASN A 15 -14.58 5.16 -14.64
CA ASN A 15 -13.44 5.88 -14.09
C ASN A 15 -12.15 5.08 -14.37
N PRO A 16 -11.15 5.61 -15.11
CA PRO A 16 -9.89 4.91 -15.40
C PRO A 16 -9.00 4.68 -14.16
N SER A 17 -9.34 5.29 -13.02
CA SER A 17 -8.76 5.06 -11.70
C SER A 17 -9.62 4.15 -10.81
N GLY A 18 -10.72 3.58 -11.31
CA GLY A 18 -11.56 2.66 -10.55
C GLY A 18 -12.33 3.32 -9.41
N GLU A 19 -12.58 2.55 -8.35
CA GLU A 19 -13.42 2.93 -7.21
C GLU A 19 -12.61 3.61 -6.08
N ASP A 20 -13.28 4.44 -5.27
CA ASP A 20 -12.69 5.02 -4.05
C ASP A 20 -12.59 3.93 -2.97
N LEU A 21 -11.37 3.60 -2.56
CA LEU A 21 -11.08 2.55 -1.58
C LEU A 21 -11.36 2.95 -0.13
N ARG A 22 -11.81 4.18 0.13
CA ARG A 22 -11.97 4.73 1.50
C ARG A 22 -12.78 3.85 2.45
N ASN A 23 -13.78 3.12 1.96
CA ASN A 23 -14.64 2.26 2.76
C ASN A 23 -14.45 0.77 2.43
N ASP A 24 -13.44 0.42 1.64
CA ASP A 24 -13.15 -0.96 1.28
C ASP A 24 -12.56 -1.69 2.50
N PRO A 25 -13.20 -2.77 3.00
CA PRO A 25 -12.69 -3.54 4.13
C PRO A 25 -11.27 -4.09 3.91
N ALA A 26 -10.91 -4.44 2.68
CA ALA A 26 -9.56 -4.91 2.35
C ALA A 26 -8.54 -3.77 2.42
N PHE A 27 -8.93 -2.54 2.08
CA PHE A 27 -8.06 -1.37 2.27
C PHE A 27 -7.84 -1.05 3.75
N HIS A 28 -8.88 -1.14 4.58
CA HIS A 28 -8.74 -0.99 6.04
C HIS A 28 -7.84 -2.06 6.68
N GLU A 29 -7.96 -3.31 6.23
CA GLU A 29 -7.08 -4.38 6.70
C GLU A 29 -5.62 -4.11 6.28
N LEU A 30 -5.40 -3.63 5.05
CA LEU A 30 -4.07 -3.22 4.60
C LEU A 30 -3.49 -2.09 5.47
N GLU A 31 -4.28 -1.07 5.80
CA GLU A 31 -3.86 0.01 6.70
C GLU A 31 -3.41 -0.56 8.05
N ARG A 32 -4.23 -1.45 8.65
CA ARG A 32 -3.97 -2.12 9.92
C ARG A 32 -2.68 -2.95 9.91
N LEU A 33 -2.36 -3.61 8.81
CA LEU A 33 -1.10 -4.37 8.66
C LEU A 33 0.14 -3.48 8.73
N THR A 34 0.01 -2.18 8.40
CA THR A 34 1.13 -1.23 8.44
C THR A 34 1.25 -0.45 9.74
N GLU A 35 0.36 -0.70 10.70
CA GLU A 35 0.39 -0.08 12.02
C GLU A 35 1.40 -0.79 12.93
N SER A 36 2.15 -0.01 13.71
CA SER A 36 3.03 -0.55 14.73
C SER A 36 2.21 -1.23 15.82
N GLN A 37 2.29 -2.56 15.88
CA GLN A 37 1.62 -3.34 16.91
C GLN A 37 2.61 -3.71 18.02
N LYS A 38 2.12 -3.73 19.26
CA LYS A 38 2.89 -4.23 20.41
C LYS A 38 2.25 -5.49 20.94
N LYS A 39 3.07 -6.50 21.19
CA LYS A 39 2.67 -7.74 21.85
C LYS A 39 3.18 -7.72 23.27
N VAL A 40 2.31 -8.10 24.20
CA VAL A 40 2.70 -8.33 25.59
C VAL A 40 3.20 -9.76 25.71
N GLU A 41 4.41 -9.92 26.24
CA GLU A 41 4.99 -11.22 26.54
C GLU A 41 5.19 -11.36 28.06
N TYR A 42 4.98 -12.59 28.54
CA TYR A 42 5.09 -12.93 29.96
C TYR A 42 6.20 -13.97 30.13
N GLU A 43 7.24 -13.60 30.86
CA GLU A 43 8.32 -14.49 31.30
C GLU A 43 8.25 -14.62 32.83
N GLY A 44 7.52 -15.63 33.30
CA GLY A 44 7.21 -15.77 34.73
C GLY A 44 6.34 -14.62 35.25
N ASN A 45 6.83 -13.89 36.25
CA ASN A 45 6.17 -12.68 36.78
C ASN A 45 6.57 -11.39 36.03
N ASN A 46 7.48 -11.48 35.06
CA ASN A 46 7.94 -10.31 34.33
C ASN A 46 7.07 -10.08 33.08
N LYS A 47 6.65 -8.84 32.87
CA LYS A 47 5.84 -8.42 31.72
C LYS A 47 6.68 -7.49 30.85
N SER A 48 6.82 -7.81 29.56
CA SER A 48 7.50 -6.97 28.56
C SER A 48 6.56 -6.66 27.39
N GLU A 49 6.77 -5.51 26.76
CA GLU A 49 6.12 -5.15 25.49
C GLU A 49 7.17 -5.22 24.38
N VAL A 50 6.86 -5.98 23.33
CA VAL A 50 7.73 -6.17 22.17
C VAL A 50 7.00 -5.64 20.93
N GLU A 51 7.69 -4.88 20.10
CA GLU A 51 7.14 -4.47 18.80
C GLU A 51 7.01 -5.68 17.88
N VAL A 52 5.85 -5.82 17.26
CA VAL A 52 5.62 -6.84 16.24
C VAL A 52 6.13 -6.28 14.91
N PRO A 53 7.11 -6.95 14.26
CA PRO A 53 7.57 -6.54 12.95
C PRO A 53 6.44 -6.59 11.92
N ILE A 54 6.41 -5.59 11.04
CA ILE A 54 5.48 -5.56 9.90
C ILE A 54 5.99 -6.52 8.83
N ASP A 55 5.12 -7.39 8.35
CA ASP A 55 5.38 -8.25 7.19
C ASP A 55 5.11 -7.47 5.90
N TRP A 56 6.18 -6.88 5.35
CA TRP A 56 6.11 -6.04 4.15
C TRP A 56 5.84 -6.81 2.86
N ASP A 57 6.14 -8.12 2.82
CA ASP A 57 5.81 -8.94 1.65
C ASP A 57 4.28 -9.17 1.62
N SER A 58 3.68 -9.53 2.76
CA SER A 58 2.22 -9.64 2.88
C SER A 58 1.50 -8.32 2.57
N VAL A 59 2.07 -7.17 2.95
CA VAL A 59 1.54 -5.83 2.61
C VAL A 59 1.54 -5.61 1.10
N LEU A 60 2.61 -6.00 0.38
CA LEU A 60 2.66 -5.88 -1.08
C LEU A 60 1.64 -6.79 -1.77
N ASP A 61 1.50 -8.02 -1.31
CA ASP A 61 0.54 -8.98 -1.87
C ASP A 61 -0.90 -8.46 -1.75
N LYS A 62 -1.27 -7.96 -0.55
CA LYS A 62 -2.59 -7.37 -0.30
C LYS A 62 -2.82 -6.08 -1.08
N ALA A 63 -1.77 -5.28 -1.29
CA ALA A 63 -1.87 -4.08 -2.10
C ALA A 63 -2.07 -4.41 -3.59
N ASP A 64 -1.43 -5.46 -4.12
CA ASP A 64 -1.63 -5.88 -5.52
C ASP A 64 -3.05 -6.40 -5.78
N GLU A 65 -3.66 -7.08 -4.81
CA GLU A 65 -5.08 -7.46 -4.86
C GLU A 65 -6.00 -6.23 -5.03
N LEU A 66 -5.72 -5.14 -4.31
CA LEU A 66 -6.51 -3.89 -4.36
C LEU A 66 -6.27 -3.05 -5.62
N ARG A 67 -5.12 -3.22 -6.28
CA ARG A 67 -4.72 -2.44 -7.46
C ARG A 67 -5.76 -2.49 -8.59
N SER A 68 -6.43 -3.63 -8.78
CA SER A 68 -7.47 -3.77 -9.82
C SER A 68 -8.80 -3.13 -9.47
N HIS A 69 -8.99 -2.69 -8.22
CA HIS A 69 -10.24 -2.10 -7.73
C HIS A 69 -10.19 -0.57 -7.80
N GLY A 70 -9.10 0.02 -7.30
CA GLY A 70 -8.97 1.47 -7.20
C GLY A 70 -7.53 1.95 -7.23
N ARG A 71 -7.30 3.05 -7.94
CA ARG A 71 -6.05 3.80 -7.94
C ARG A 71 -6.18 4.93 -6.93
N ASP A 72 -5.58 4.69 -5.77
CA ASP A 72 -5.63 5.59 -4.62
C ASP A 72 -4.21 5.99 -4.18
N LEU A 73 -3.94 7.27 -3.98
CA LEU A 73 -2.64 7.76 -3.55
C LEU A 73 -2.21 7.16 -2.19
N ARG A 74 -3.16 6.91 -1.28
CA ARG A 74 -2.87 6.28 0.03
C ARG A 74 -2.36 4.85 -0.17
N LEU A 75 -2.97 4.10 -1.09
CA LEU A 75 -2.49 2.77 -1.49
C LEU A 75 -1.08 2.85 -2.08
N LEU A 76 -0.82 3.79 -2.98
CA LEU A 76 0.50 3.95 -3.61
C LEU A 76 1.60 4.32 -2.60
N VAL A 77 1.26 5.08 -1.55
CA VAL A 77 2.17 5.39 -0.45
C VAL A 77 2.50 4.13 0.37
N ILE A 78 1.50 3.29 0.68
CA ILE A 78 1.71 2.00 1.36
C ILE A 78 2.64 1.09 0.53
N VAL A 79 2.36 0.96 -0.78
CA VAL A 79 3.21 0.20 -1.72
C VAL A 79 4.63 0.75 -1.74
N THR A 80 4.80 2.07 -1.76
CA THR A 80 6.13 2.71 -1.74
C THR A 80 6.90 2.38 -0.47
N ARG A 81 6.24 2.39 0.70
CA ARG A 81 6.85 1.97 1.98
C ARG A 81 7.29 0.51 1.94
N ALA A 82 6.43 -0.38 1.47
CA ALA A 82 6.72 -1.81 1.41
C ALA A 82 7.86 -2.13 0.41
N LEU A 83 7.86 -1.50 -0.77
CA LEU A 83 8.98 -1.56 -1.71
C LEU A 83 10.29 -1.07 -1.08
N THR A 84 10.24 0.02 -0.32
CA THR A 84 11.42 0.57 0.37
C THR A 84 11.96 -0.41 1.41
N HIS A 85 11.10 -1.09 2.15
CA HIS A 85 11.54 -2.11 3.11
C HIS A 85 12.16 -3.33 2.43
N ASN A 86 11.64 -3.76 1.28
CA ASN A 86 12.12 -4.97 0.59
C ASN A 86 13.31 -4.69 -0.35
N GLY A 87 13.51 -3.43 -0.76
CA GLY A 87 14.48 -3.05 -1.80
C GLY A 87 15.32 -1.81 -1.47
N ALA A 88 15.29 -1.31 -0.24
CA ALA A 88 15.97 -0.10 0.22
C ALA A 88 15.74 1.09 -0.75
N LEU A 89 16.81 1.84 -1.09
CA LEU A 89 16.73 3.01 -1.98
C LEU A 89 16.21 2.67 -3.38
N ALA A 90 16.51 1.47 -3.90
CA ALA A 90 16.00 1.06 -5.21
C ALA A 90 14.47 0.85 -5.16
N GLY A 91 13.97 0.27 -4.07
CA GLY A 91 12.55 0.14 -3.80
C GLY A 91 11.84 1.48 -3.64
N LEU A 92 12.46 2.41 -2.89
CA LEU A 92 11.94 3.77 -2.74
C LEU A 92 11.84 4.48 -4.10
N ALA A 93 12.89 4.40 -4.92
CA ALA A 93 12.91 4.98 -6.25
C ALA A 93 11.79 4.40 -7.14
N GLN A 94 11.55 3.09 -7.07
CA GLN A 94 10.46 2.44 -7.80
C GLN A 94 9.08 2.94 -7.35
N GLY A 95 8.83 3.05 -6.03
CA GLY A 95 7.56 3.54 -5.51
C GLY A 95 7.30 5.01 -5.83
N LEU A 96 8.32 5.87 -5.71
CA LEU A 96 8.21 7.28 -6.11
C LEU A 96 7.96 7.44 -7.62
N THR A 97 8.59 6.59 -8.44
CA THR A 97 8.33 6.55 -9.88
C THR A 97 6.88 6.17 -10.17
N LEU A 98 6.33 5.21 -9.44
CA LEU A 98 4.92 4.82 -9.55
C LEU A 98 3.99 5.99 -9.23
N ILE A 99 4.23 6.70 -8.11
CA ILE A 99 3.42 7.85 -7.71
C ILE A 99 3.48 8.97 -8.76
N ALA A 100 4.68 9.35 -9.19
CA ALA A 100 4.88 10.41 -10.18
C ALA A 100 4.16 10.10 -11.50
N GLN A 101 4.35 8.89 -12.06
CA GLN A 101 3.68 8.49 -13.29
C GLN A 101 2.17 8.33 -13.14
N THR A 102 1.70 7.99 -11.94
CA THR A 102 0.26 7.95 -11.64
C THR A 102 -0.34 9.35 -11.73
N PHE A 103 0.32 10.36 -11.15
CA PHE A 103 -0.13 11.75 -11.26
C PHE A 103 -0.15 12.20 -12.72
N ASP A 104 0.93 11.97 -13.48
CA ASP A 104 1.00 12.39 -14.89
C ASP A 104 -0.13 11.82 -15.76
N ARG A 105 -0.60 10.59 -15.44
CA ARG A 105 -1.56 9.85 -16.29
C ARG A 105 -3.00 9.93 -15.80
N HIS A 106 -3.23 10.09 -14.50
CA HIS A 106 -4.53 9.84 -13.86
C HIS A 106 -4.92 10.89 -12.82
N TRP A 107 -4.25 12.05 -12.79
CA TRP A 107 -4.51 13.11 -11.81
C TRP A 107 -6.00 13.42 -11.64
N ASP A 108 -6.71 13.63 -12.74
CA ASP A 108 -8.11 14.09 -12.71
C ASP A 108 -9.10 13.04 -12.17
N THR A 109 -8.70 11.77 -12.13
CA THR A 109 -9.60 10.65 -11.84
C THR A 109 -9.20 9.84 -10.62
N MET A 110 -7.96 10.01 -10.14
CA MET A 110 -7.36 9.30 -9.01
C MET A 110 -8.05 9.61 -7.68
N HIS A 111 -8.01 8.64 -6.76
CA HIS A 111 -8.52 8.78 -5.40
C HIS A 111 -7.42 9.14 -4.38
N PRO A 112 -7.78 9.80 -3.27
CA PRO A 112 -9.05 10.48 -3.05
C PRO A 112 -9.17 11.70 -3.98
N ALA A 113 -10.37 11.93 -4.50
CA ALA A 113 -10.66 13.12 -5.31
C ALA A 113 -10.53 14.42 -4.48
N LEU A 114 -10.16 15.51 -5.15
CA LEU A 114 -10.04 16.86 -4.56
C LEU A 114 -11.39 17.53 -4.30
#